data_AF-A0A820IVJ0-F1
#
_entry.id   AF-A0A820IVJ0-F1
#
_cell.length_a   1.000
_cell.length_b   1.000
_cell.length_c   1.000
_cell.angle_alpha   90.00
_cell.angle_beta   90.00
_cell.angle_gamma   90.00
#
_symmetry.space_group_name_H-M   'P 1'
#
loop_
_entity.id
_entity.type
_entity.pdbx_description
1 polymer ?
#
loop_
_entity_poly.entity_id
_entity_poly.type
_entity_poly.pdbx_seq_one_letter_code
_entity_poly.pdbx_strand_id
1 'polypeptide(L)' 'CRVRLANGLEIIAHIPGEGHNLQEHHSVLVRGGRTKDLPGVHYKVVRGKLDCNLPVKRQTTLPASASTK' A
#
# COMPACT_ATOMS: atom_id res chain seq x y z
N CYS A 1 5.48 6.08 -7.24
CA CYS A 1 6.80 5.42 -7.08
C CYS A 1 7.26 4.82 -8.40
N ARG A 2 8.56 4.87 -8.67
CA ARG A 2 9.19 4.11 -9.75
C ARG A 2 9.50 2.71 -9.24
N VAL A 3 9.12 1.69 -10.00
CA VAL A 3 9.32 0.29 -9.64
C VAL A 3 9.96 -0.41 -10.83
N ARG A 4 11.02 -1.17 -10.56
CA ARG A 4 11.61 -2.10 -11.54
C ARG A 4 10.92 -3.44 -11.38
N LEU A 5 10.28 -3.91 -12.46
CA LEU A 5 9.73 -5.25 -12.51
C LEU A 5 10.87 -6.27 -12.67
N ALA A 6 10.62 -7.52 -12.27
CA ALA A 6 11.53 -8.63 -12.53
C ALA A 6 11.82 -8.82 -14.04
N ASN A 7 10.90 -8.36 -14.89
CA ASN A 7 11.01 -8.40 -16.34
C ASN A 7 11.94 -7.30 -16.91
N GLY A 8 12.62 -6.52 -16.07
CA GLY A 8 13.54 -5.44 -16.47
C GLY A 8 12.87 -4.12 -16.84
N LEU A 9 11.53 -4.07 -16.92
CA LEU A 9 10.79 -2.85 -17.23
C LEU A 9 10.66 -1.94 -16.01
N GLU A 10 10.88 -0.65 -16.25
CA GLU A 10 10.62 0.41 -15.28
C GLU A 10 9.21 0.96 -15.47
N ILE A 11 8.39 0.85 -14.42
CA ILE A 11 7.03 1.35 -14.43
C ILE A 11 6.80 2.36 -13.31
N ILE A 12 5.86 3.27 -13.55
CA ILE A 12 5.36 4.17 -12.52
C ILE A 12 4.09 3.55 -11.93
N ALA A 13 4.12 3.30 -10.63
CA ALA A 13 2.99 2.77 -9.88
C ALA A 13 2.46 3.80 -8.88
N HIS A 14 1.14 3.88 -8.79
CA HIS A 14 0.42 4.65 -7.78
C HIS A 14 0.25 3.82 -6.50
N ILE A 15 0.44 4.46 -5.35
CA ILE A 15 0.24 3.81 -4.06
C ILE A 15 -1.09 4.28 -3.48
N PRO A 16 -2.05 3.37 -3.28
CA PRO A 16 -3.33 3.74 -2.68
C PRO A 16 -3.22 3.91 -1.16
N GLY A 17 -3.99 4.86 -0.61
CA GLY A 17 -4.13 5.13 0.82
C GLY A 17 -3.11 6.13 1.38
N GLU A 18 -3.27 6.46 2.67
CA GLU A 18 -2.42 7.40 3.39
C GLU A 18 -1.24 6.68 4.06
N GLY A 19 -0.04 7.22 3.93
CA GLY A 19 1.18 6.69 4.55
C GLY A 19 1.69 5.40 3.90
N HIS A 20 2.95 5.41 3.47
CA HIS A 20 3.69 4.20 3.13
C HIS A 20 5.06 4.24 3.79
N ASN A 21 5.47 3.15 4.45
CA ASN A 21 6.83 3.02 4.97
C ASN A 21 7.74 2.27 3.97
N LEU A 22 7.62 2.62 2.69
CA LEU A 22 8.41 2.00 1.62
C LEU A 22 9.77 2.70 1.55
N GLN A 23 10.83 1.90 1.69
CA GLN A 23 12.20 2.34 1.53
C GLN A 23 12.73 1.96 0.14
N GLU A 24 13.91 2.45 -0.22
CA GLU A 24 14.61 1.97 -1.40
C GLU A 24 14.93 0.46 -1.27
N HIS A 25 14.91 -0.25 -2.39
CA HIS A 25 15.07 -1.71 -2.50
C HIS A 25 13.95 -2.58 -1.91
N HIS A 26 12.88 -2.00 -1.39
CA HIS A 26 11.73 -2.77 -0.89
C HIS A 26 10.99 -3.47 -2.04
N SER A 27 10.57 -4.71 -1.81
CA SER A 27 9.84 -5.48 -2.82
C SER A 27 8.36 -5.09 -2.80
N VAL A 28 7.73 -4.90 -3.95
CA VAL A 28 6.31 -4.49 -3.99
C VAL A 28 5.55 -5.28 -5.03
N LEU A 29 4.34 -5.67 -4.68
CA LEU A 29 3.44 -6.29 -5.64
C LEU A 29 2.61 -5.21 -6.33
N VAL A 30 2.59 -5.26 -7.65
CA VAL A 30 1.87 -4.31 -8.49
C VAL A 30 0.71 -5.01 -9.18
N ARG A 31 -0.46 -4.38 -9.19
CA ARG A 31 -1.63 -4.82 -9.97
C ARG A 31 -1.94 -3.82 -11.08
N GLY A 32 -2.47 -4.33 -12.19
CA GLY A 32 -3.06 -3.49 -13.23
C GLY A 32 -4.32 -2.79 -12.72
N GLY A 33 -4.45 -1.50 -13.03
CA GLY A 33 -5.64 -0.74 -12.69
C GLY A 33 -5.43 0.74 -12.98
N ARG A 34 -6.28 1.30 -13.84
CA ARG A 34 -6.24 2.72 -14.17
C ARG A 34 -6.57 3.56 -12.92
N THR A 35 -5.68 4.48 -12.57
CA THR A 35 -6.01 5.55 -11.63
C THR A 35 -6.66 6.66 -12.45
N LYS A 36 -7.84 7.12 -12.04
CA LYS A 36 -8.64 8.06 -12.84
C LYS A 36 -7.96 9.44 -12.93
N ASP A 37 -7.10 9.73 -11.96
CA ASP A 37 -6.52 11.04 -11.71
C ASP A 37 -5.11 11.23 -12.31
N LEU A 38 -4.45 10.13 -12.68
CA LEU A 38 -3.04 10.16 -13.12
C LEU A 38 -2.91 9.59 -14.54
N PRO A 39 -2.83 10.44 -15.58
CA PRO A 39 -2.56 9.99 -16.93
C PRO A 39 -1.17 9.36 -17.01
N GLY A 40 -1.07 8.17 -17.61
CA GLY A 40 0.19 7.41 -17.73
C GLY A 40 0.48 6.47 -16.54
N VAL A 41 -0.32 6.48 -15.47
CA VAL A 41 -0.19 5.53 -14.35
C VAL A 41 -1.27 4.46 -14.43
N HIS A 42 -0.92 3.34 -15.06
CA HIS A 42 -1.81 2.20 -15.28
C HIS A 42 -1.69 1.12 -14.19
N TYR A 43 -0.81 1.35 -13.22
CA TYR A 43 -0.40 0.36 -12.24
C TYR A 43 -0.61 0.88 -10.81
N LYS A 44 -1.12 0.01 -9.94
CA LYS A 44 -1.36 0.30 -8.53
C LYS A 44 -0.60 -0.70 -7.66
N VAL A 45 0.03 -0.23 -6.60
CA VAL A 45 0.67 -1.10 -5.61
C VAL A 45 -0.40 -1.77 -4.75
N VAL A 46 -0.26 -3.08 -4.54
CA VAL A 46 -1.14 -3.86 -3.65
C VAL A 46 -0.61 -3.78 -2.22
N ARG A 47 -1.45 -3.34 -1.29
CA ARG A 47 -1.14 -3.34 0.15
C ARG A 47 -1.42 -4.71 0.77
N GLY A 48 -0.71 -5.05 1.84
CA GLY A 48 -0.87 -6.32 2.57
C GLY A 48 -0.21 -7.52 1.90
N LYS A 49 0.65 -7.31 0.90
CA LYS A 49 1.50 -8.35 0.30
C LYS A 49 2.96 -7.87 0.25
N LEU A 50 3.87 -8.83 0.43
CA LEU A 50 5.30 -8.60 0.63
C LEU A 50 5.53 -7.63 1.81
N ASP A 51 5.89 -6.42 1.44
CA ASP A 51 6.64 -5.43 2.19
C ASP A 51 5.78 -4.15 2.36
N CYS A 52 4.63 -4.12 1.67
CA CYS A 52 3.61 -3.10 1.87
C CYS A 52 2.74 -3.46 3.07
N ASN A 53 3.10 -2.98 4.26
CA ASN A 53 2.28 -3.16 5.46
C ASN A 53 0.83 -2.68 5.24
N LEU A 54 -0.11 -3.38 5.90
CA LEU A 54 -1.50 -2.97 5.94
C LEU A 54 -1.62 -1.62 6.63
N PRO A 55 -2.57 -0.76 6.20
CA PRO A 55 -2.90 0.43 6.97
C PRO A 55 -3.26 0.00 8.39
N VAL A 56 -2.60 0.62 9.38
CA VAL A 56 -2.87 0.38 10.80
C VAL A 56 -4.35 0.64 11.03
N LYS A 57 -5.13 -0.42 11.23
CA LYS A 57 -6.49 -0.30 11.75
C LYS A 57 -6.33 0.33 13.13
N ARG A 58 -6.72 1.59 13.27
CA ARG A 58 -6.92 2.19 14.58
C ARG A 58 -7.98 1.32 15.26
N GLN A 59 -7.56 0.52 16.23
CA GLN A 59 -8.49 -0.05 17.19
C GLN A 59 -9.11 1.15 17.88
N THR A 60 -10.34 1.51 17.51
CA THR A 60 -11.17 2.36 18.35
C THR A 60 -11.19 1.64 19.68
N THR A 61 -10.52 2.19 20.68
CA THR A 61 -10.62 1.75 22.06
C THR A 61 -12.08 1.89 22.44
N LEU A 62 -12.85 0.82 22.25
CA LEU A 62 -14.08 0.66 22.98
C LEU A 62 -13.67 0.69 24.45
N PRO A 63 -14.28 1.52 25.30
CA PRO A 63 -14.06 1.42 26.72
C PRO A 63 -14.59 0.05 27.11
N ALA A 64 -13.70 -0.91 27.36
CA ALA A 64 -14.07 -2.18 27.95
C ALA A 64 -14.73 -1.82 29.28
N SER A 65 -16.04 -2.05 29.30
CA SER A 65 -16.92 -1.94 30.46
C SER A 65 -16.21 -2.44 31.71
N ALA A 66 -16.18 -1.56 32.71
CA ALA A 66 -15.93 -1.86 34.09
C ALA A 66 -16.53 -3.23 34.47
N SER A 67 -15.68 -4.19 34.80
CA SER A 67 -16.07 -5.30 35.69
C SER A 67 -15.49 -4.98 37.06
N THR A 68 -16.21 -4.13 37.79
CA THR A 68 -16.20 -4.15 39.24
C THR A 68 -17.23 -5.20 39.65
N LYS A 69 -16.74 -6.38 40.02
CA LYS A 69 -17.14 -7.22 41.17
C LYS A 69 -16.52 -8.60 41.01
#